data_AF-A0A2N3XYT5-F1
#
_entry.id   AF-A0A2N3XYT5-F1
#
_cell.length_a   1.000
_cell.length_b   1.000
_cell.length_c   1.000
_cell.angle_alpha   90.00
_cell.angle_beta   90.00
_cell.angle_gamma   90.00
#
_symmetry.space_group_name_H-M   'P 1'
#
loop_
_entity.id
_entity.type
_entity.pdbx_description
1 polymer ?
#
loop_
_entity_poly.entity_id
_entity_poly.type
_entity_poly.pdbx_seq_one_letter_code
_entity_poly.pdbx_strand_id
1 'polypeptide(L)' 'MFEPVARWCAGASDWHPIAVYEIVLERNGPKWQVTYLMHGERHACIGFESEAEARRDVEYLMTRGPAGQQWYEAAPDR' A
#
# COMPACT_ATOMS: atom_id res chain seq x y z
N MET A 1 2.17 -16.87 6.17
CA MET A 1 2.54 -15.49 6.53
C MET A 1 2.32 -14.65 5.29
N PHE A 2 1.87 -13.40 5.41
CA PHE A 2 1.74 -12.53 4.25
C PHE A 2 3.11 -11.94 3.91
N GLU A 3 3.50 -12.04 2.64
CA GLU A 3 4.76 -11.52 2.11
C GLU A 3 4.48 -10.32 1.22
N PRO A 4 5.21 -9.20 1.37
CA PRO A 4 5.02 -8.03 0.52
C PRO A 4 5.46 -8.34 -0.91
N VAL A 5 4.55 -8.10 -1.85
CA VAL A 5 4.76 -8.27 -3.30
C VAL A 5 5.10 -6.95 -3.96
N ALA A 6 4.45 -5.87 -3.53
CA ALA A 6 4.67 -4.52 -4.04
C ALA A 6 4.33 -3.48 -2.97
N ARG A 7 4.98 -2.32 -3.07
CA ARG A 7 4.75 -1.19 -2.16
C ARG A 7 4.68 0.10 -2.95
N TRP A 8 3.77 0.97 -2.56
CA TRP A 8 3.66 2.32 -3.09
C TRP A 8 3.65 3.33 -1.97
N CYS A 9 4.36 4.43 -2.17
CA CYS A 9 4.51 5.49 -1.20
C CYS A 9 4.03 6.81 -1.78
N ALA A 10 3.49 7.67 -0.93
CA ALA A 10 3.05 9.02 -1.28
C ALA A 10 3.25 9.97 -0.10
N GLY A 11 3.54 11.23 -0.43
CA GLY A 11 3.81 12.28 0.55
C GLY A 11 5.21 12.21 1.17
N ALA A 12 5.74 13.38 1.48
CA ALA A 12 6.93 13.54 2.30
C ALA A 12 6.50 14.17 3.64
N SER A 13 6.93 13.59 4.75
CA SER A 13 6.81 14.25 6.04
C SER A 13 8.04 15.13 6.26
N ASP A 14 7.79 16.38 6.63
CA ASP A 14 8.77 17.37 7.07
C ASP A 14 9.33 17.06 8.47
N TRP A 15 8.61 16.24 9.24
CA TRP A 15 8.95 15.86 10.61
C TRP A 15 9.65 14.51 10.75
N HIS A 16 9.43 13.57 9.83
CA HIS A 16 9.95 12.20 9.95
C HIS A 16 10.34 11.65 8.56
N PRO A 17 11.44 10.88 8.41
CA PRO A 17 11.90 10.40 7.11
C PRO A 17 11.04 9.27 6.50
N ILE A 18 9.82 9.07 6.99
CA ILE A 18 8.89 8.05 6.49
C ILE A 18 7.92 8.68 5.49
N ALA A 19 7.48 7.87 4.52
CA ALA A 19 6.37 8.27 3.65
C ALA A 19 5.14 8.56 4.51
N VAL A 20 4.38 9.59 4.12
CA VAL A 20 3.14 9.94 4.85
C VAL A 20 2.09 8.86 4.64
N TYR A 21 2.04 8.29 3.44
CA TYR A 21 1.09 7.25 3.05
C TYR A 21 1.81 6.10 2.37
N GLU A 22 1.37 4.89 2.68
CA GLU A 22 1.89 3.67 2.06
C GLU A 22 0.74 2.72 1.73
N ILE A 23 0.85 2.06 0.58
CA ILE A 23 0.01 0.92 0.20
C ILE A 23 0.94 -0.27 0.02
N VAL A 24 0.66 -1.38 0.69
CA VAL A 24 1.41 -2.63 0.56
C VAL A 24 0.48 -3.69 0.03
N LEU A 25 0.83 -4.27 -1.12
CA LEU A 25 0.19 -5.47 -1.64
C LEU A 25 0.94 -6.68 -1.11
N GLU A 26 0.24 -7.56 -0.43
CA GLU A 26 0.82 -8.73 0.22
C GLU A 26 0.14 -10.01 -0.26
N ARG A 27 0.87 -11.13 -0.22
CA ARG A 27 0.38 -12.44 -0.65
C ARG A 27 0.67 -13.52 0.40
N ASN A 28 -0.28 -14.44 0.58
CA ASN A 28 -0.11 -15.66 1.38
C ASN A 28 -0.78 -16.84 0.66
N GLY A 29 -0.01 -17.59 -0.13
CA GLY A 29 -0.54 -18.67 -0.96
C GLY A 29 -1.51 -18.14 -2.04
N PRO A 30 -2.78 -18.59 -2.08
CA PRO A 30 -3.78 -18.05 -3.00
C PRO A 30 -4.40 -16.74 -2.51
N LYS A 31 -4.21 -16.37 -1.24
CA LYS A 31 -4.83 -15.20 -0.63
C LYS A 31 -4.00 -13.94 -0.87
N TRP A 32 -4.69 -12.82 -1.05
CA TRP A 32 -4.12 -11.51 -1.26
C TRP A 32 -4.60 -10.55 -0.18
N GLN A 33 -3.80 -9.54 0.12
CA GLN A 33 -4.14 -8.50 1.08
C GLN A 33 -3.58 -7.16 0.61
N VAL A 34 -4.35 -6.10 0.83
CA VAL A 34 -3.90 -4.72 0.67
C VAL A 34 -3.89 -4.06 2.04
N THR A 35 -2.73 -3.57 2.44
CA THR A 35 -2.54 -2.82 3.70
C THR A 35 -2.29 -1.36 3.37
N TYR A 36 -3.09 -0.47 3.95
CA TYR A 36 -2.91 0.97 3.85
C TYR A 36 -2.34 1.52 5.17
N LEU A 37 -1.20 2.20 5.09
CA LEU A 37 -0.55 2.83 6.23
C LEU A 37 -0.56 4.35 6.09
N MET A 38 -0.64 5.02 7.23
CA MET A 38 -0.48 6.47 7.36
C MET A 38 0.54 6.73 8.48
N HIS A 39 1.63 7.44 8.16
CA HIS A 39 2.75 7.65 9.09
C HIS A 39 3.29 6.35 9.71
N GLY A 40 3.37 5.27 8.91
CA GLY A 40 3.82 3.95 9.38
C GLY A 40 2.80 3.18 10.23
N GLU A 41 1.64 3.76 10.54
CA GLU A 41 0.57 3.08 11.26
C GLU A 41 -0.46 2.46 10.30
N ARG A 42 -0.84 1.21 10.55
CA ARG A 42 -1.84 0.51 9.74
C ARG A 42 -3.23 1.10 9.98
N HIS A 43 -3.77 1.73 8.95
CA HIS A 43 -5.09 2.35 8.97
C HIS A 43 -6.17 1.41 8.40
N ALA A 44 -5.85 0.65 7.35
CA ALA A 44 -6.75 -0.34 6.78
C ALA A 44 -6.00 -1.60 6.31
N CYS A 45 -6.73 -2.71 6.26
CA CYS A 45 -6.22 -4.02 5.89
C CYS A 45 -7.37 -4.83 5.29
N ILE A 46 -7.33 -5.09 3.98
CA ILE A 46 -8.44 -5.71 3.23
C ILE A 46 -7.92 -6.97 2.54
N GLY A 47 -8.63 -8.09 2.74
CA GLY A 47 -8.31 -9.38 2.12
C GLY A 47 -9.05 -9.62 0.82
N PHE A 48 -8.41 -10.28 -0.14
CA PHE A 48 -8.93 -10.62 -1.46
C PHE A 48 -8.61 -12.07 -1.83
N GLU A 49 -9.46 -12.67 -2.66
CA GLU A 49 -9.29 -14.03 -3.16
C GLU A 49 -8.48 -14.08 -4.47
N SER A 50 -8.21 -12.93 -5.09
CA SER A 50 -7.45 -12.84 -6.35
C SER A 50 -6.50 -11.64 -6.38
N GLU A 51 -5.41 -11.79 -7.15
CA GLU A 51 -4.44 -10.70 -7.39
C GLU A 51 -5.11 -9.52 -8.11
N ALA A 52 -5.97 -9.82 -9.06
CA ALA A 52 -6.62 -8.81 -9.90
C ALA A 52 -7.53 -7.90 -9.08
N GLU A 53 -8.28 -8.45 -8.11
CA GLU A 53 -9.09 -7.63 -7.19
C GLU A 53 -8.23 -6.80 -6.26
N ALA A 54 -7.17 -7.39 -5.70
CA ALA A 54 -6.25 -6.67 -4.82
C ALA A 54 -5.55 -5.50 -5.55
N ARG A 55 -5.11 -5.71 -6.80
CA ARG A 55 -4.51 -4.64 -7.62
C ARG A 55 -5.51 -3.55 -7.98
N ARG A 56 -6.77 -3.90 -8.26
CA ARG A 56 -7.83 -2.92 -8.47
C ARG A 56 -8.07 -2.06 -7.23
N ASP A 57 -7.99 -2.64 -6.04
CA ASP A 57 -8.12 -1.89 -4.79
C ASP A 57 -6.92 -0.96 -4.58
N VAL A 58 -5.69 -1.40 -4.90
CA VAL A 58 -4.50 -0.53 -4.90
C VAL A 58 -4.70 0.67 -5.84
N GLU A 59 -5.11 0.44 -7.09
CA GLU A 59 -5.37 1.51 -8.06
C GLU A 59 -6.45 2.47 -7.53
N TYR A 60 -7.53 1.93 -6.97
CA TYR A 60 -8.60 2.72 -6.36
C TYR A 60 -8.06 3.59 -5.21
N LEU A 61 -7.28 3.02 -4.29
CA LEU A 61 -6.67 3.75 -3.18
C LEU A 61 -5.72 4.83 -3.66
N MET A 62 -4.94 4.60 -4.72
CA MET A 62 -4.09 5.64 -5.31
C MET A 62 -4.90 6.82 -5.87
N THR A 63 -6.04 6.55 -6.50
CA THR A 63 -6.93 7.61 -7.03
C THR A 63 -7.67 8.38 -5.93
N ARG A 64 -7.97 7.71 -4.81
CA ARG A 64 -8.66 8.30 -3.65
C ARG A 64 -7.70 8.88 -2.62
N GLY A 65 -6.42 8.61 -2.77
CA GLY A 65 -5.37 9.09 -1.91
C GLY A 65 -5.40 10.62 -1.79
N PRO A 66 -4.70 11.17 -0.79
CA PRO A 66 -4.70 12.59 -0.51
C PRO A 66 -4.37 13.41 -1.76
N ALA A 67 -5.20 14.41 -2.03
CA ALA A 67 -5.14 15.20 -3.25
C ALA A 67 -3.75 15.84 -3.43
N GLY A 68 -3.24 15.80 -4.67
CA GLY A 68 -1.95 16.41 -5.02
C GLY A 68 -0.73 15.55 -4.68
N GLN A 69 -0.91 14.35 -4.12
CA GLN A 69 0.20 13.43 -3.88
C GLN A 69 0.45 12.55 -5.10
N GLN A 70 1.71 12.49 -5.52
CA GLN A 70 2.16 11.55 -6.53
C GLN A 70 2.58 10.25 -5.85
N TRP A 71 1.94 9.15 -6.25
CA TRP A 71 2.34 7.81 -5.85
C TRP A 71 3.55 7.36 -6.67
N TYR A 72 4.50 6.72 -6.01
CA TYR A 72 5.60 6.03 -6.68
C TYR A 72 5.73 4.63 -6.09
N GLU A 73 6.13 3.69 -6.95
CA GLU A 73 6.43 2.33 -6.54
C GLU A 73 7.79 2.31 -5.83
N ALA A 74 7.81 1.75 -4.64
CA ALA A 74 9.00 1.53 -3.84
C ALA A 74 9.37 0.04 -3.92
N ALA A 75 10.65 -0.28 -3.71
CA ALA A 75 11.04 -1.67 -3.54
C ALA A 75 10.23 -2.27 -2.38
N PRO A 76 9.59 -3.44 -2.55
CA PRO A 76 9.07 -4.18 -1.40
C PRO A 76 10.29 -4.55 -0.57
N ASP A 77 10.48 -3.91 0.59
CA ASP A 77 11.65 -4.16 1.43
C ASP A 77 11.84 -5.67 1.65
N ARG A 78 13.10 -6.07 1.50
CA ARG A 78 13.64 -7.44 1.50
C ARG A 78 13.38 -8.20 2.79
#